data_AF-A0A1H3LBZ8-F1
#
_entry.id   AF-A0A1H3LBZ8-F1
#
_cell.length_a   1.000
_cell.length_b   1.000
_cell.length_c   1.000
_cell.angle_alpha   90.00
_cell.angle_beta   90.00
_cell.angle_gamma   90.00
#
_symmetry.space_group_name_H-M   'P 1'
#
loop_
_entity.id
_entity.type
_entity.pdbx_description
1 polymer ?
#
loop_
_entity_poly.entity_id
_entity_poly.type
_entity_poly.pdbx_seq_one_letter_code
_entity_poly.pdbx_strand_id
1 'polypeptide(L)' 'MNSTVKAWTIVAAATITFGALVLSWGSISQQATADEPDANIGAGIALVFGPYIVGAGLLAGAVAAMTALSQRRSTKR' A
#
# COMPACT_ATOMS: atom_id res chain seq x y z
N MET A 1 -5.63 -22.70 -2.13
CA MET A 1 -4.78 -21.59 -1.64
C MET A 1 -4.84 -21.59 -0.12
N ASN A 2 -3.70 -21.56 0.58
CA ASN A 2 -3.66 -21.52 2.05
C ASN A 2 -4.40 -20.28 2.58
N SER A 3 -5.16 -20.42 3.68
CA SER A 3 -5.91 -19.33 4.31
C SER A 3 -5.01 -18.16 4.71
N THR A 4 -3.79 -18.44 5.17
CA THR A 4 -2.78 -17.42 5.51
C THR A 4 -2.32 -16.64 4.28
N VAL A 5 -2.02 -17.31 3.17
CA VAL A 5 -1.62 -16.64 1.90
C VAL A 5 -2.74 -15.75 1.41
N LYS A 6 -3.99 -16.24 1.44
CA LYS A 6 -5.17 -15.45 1.06
C LYS A 6 -5.32 -14.20 1.92
N ALA A 7 -5.17 -14.32 3.26
CA ALA A 7 -5.26 -13.19 4.17
C ALA A 7 -4.18 -12.14 3.88
N TRP A 8 -2.92 -12.55 3.72
CA TRP A 8 -1.82 -11.63 3.41
C TRP A 8 -1.98 -10.94 2.06
N THR A 9 -2.49 -11.63 1.04
CA THR A 9 -2.82 -11.01 -0.25
C THR A 9 -3.92 -9.96 -0.12
N ILE A 10 -4.96 -10.23 0.68
CA ILE A 10 -6.04 -9.26 0.93
C ILE A 10 -5.50 -8.04 1.67
N VAL A 11 -4.70 -8.25 2.72
CA VAL A 11 -4.07 -7.16 3.47
C VAL A 11 -3.19 -6.32 2.54
N ALA A 12 -2.35 -6.96 1.73
CA ALA A 12 -1.50 -6.29 0.75
C ALA A 12 -2.32 -5.40 -0.21
N ALA A 13 -3.37 -5.95 -0.80
CA ALA A 13 -4.24 -5.22 -1.72
C ALA A 13 -4.95 -4.04 -1.03
N ALA A 14 -5.47 -4.26 0.18
CA ALA A 14 -6.13 -3.21 0.96
C ALA A 14 -5.17 -2.08 1.33
N THR A 15 -3.97 -2.41 1.81
CA THR A 15 -2.97 -1.42 2.20
C THR A 15 -2.44 -0.63 1.00
N ILE A 16 -2.17 -1.29 -0.13
CA ILE A 16 -1.78 -0.59 -1.38
C ILE A 16 -2.89 0.37 -1.81
N THR A 17 -4.14 -0.10 -1.83
CA THR A 17 -5.29 0.73 -2.24
C THR A 17 -5.45 1.93 -1.31
N PHE A 18 -5.37 1.71 0.00
CA PHE A 18 -5.45 2.80 0.98
C PHE A 18 -4.32 3.82 0.80
N GLY A 19 -3.07 3.35 0.64
CA GLY A 19 -1.93 4.23 0.40
C GLY A 19 -2.07 5.04 -0.90
N ALA A 20 -2.60 4.43 -1.97
CA ALA A 20 -2.87 5.12 -3.22
C ALA A 20 -3.95 6.21 -3.06
N LEU A 21 -5.01 5.94 -2.29
CA LEU A 21 -6.03 6.94 -1.98
C LEU A 21 -5.47 8.12 -1.16
N VAL A 22 -4.62 7.83 -0.17
CA VAL A 22 -3.93 8.86 0.61
C VAL A 22 -3.05 9.72 -0.30
N LEU A 23 -2.28 9.11 -1.20
CA LEU A 23 -1.46 9.83 -2.18
C LEU A 23 -2.28 10.69 -3.13
N SER A 24 -3.37 10.16 -3.70
CA SER A 24 -4.28 10.91 -4.57
C SER A 24 -4.91 12.08 -3.84
N TRP A 25 -5.33 11.89 -2.59
CA TRP A 25 -5.88 12.98 -1.79
C TRP A 25 -4.83 14.05 -1.51
N GLY A 26 -3.62 13.66 -1.13
CA GLY A 26 -2.50 14.56 -0.89
C GLY A 26 -2.16 15.40 -2.11
N SER A 27 -2.10 14.80 -3.30
CA SER A 27 -1.78 15.52 -4.53
C SER A 27 -2.90 16.47 -4.98
N ILE A 28 -4.17 16.03 -4.93
CA ILE A 28 -5.32 16.87 -5.27
C ILE A 28 -5.38 18.08 -4.34
N SER A 29 -5.24 17.86 -3.04
CA SER A 29 -5.34 18.93 -2.05
C SER A 29 -4.13 19.88 -2.15
N GLN A 30 -2.92 19.39 -2.42
CA GLN A 30 -1.74 20.22 -2.67
C GLN A 30 -1.91 21.12 -3.91
N GLN A 31 -2.55 20.61 -4.97
CA GLN A 31 -2.88 21.42 -6.16
C GLN A 31 -3.97 22.45 -5.87
N ALA A 32 -5.00 22.08 -5.12
CA ALA A 32 -6.12 22.96 -4.80
C ALA A 32 -5.76 24.13 -3.87
N THR A 33 -4.67 24.01 -3.12
CA THR A 33 -4.17 25.02 -2.16
C THR A 33 -2.81 25.58 -2.57
N ALA A 34 -2.46 25.49 -3.86
CA ALA A 34 -1.17 25.94 -4.37
C ALA A 34 -0.89 27.43 -4.09
N ASP A 35 -1.94 28.25 -4.02
CA ASP A 35 -1.84 29.69 -3.72
C ASP A 35 -1.74 29.99 -2.21
N GLU A 36 -2.04 29.02 -1.36
CA GLU A 36 -1.97 29.10 0.12
C GLU A 36 -1.24 27.86 0.70
N PRO A 37 0.07 27.71 0.44
CA PRO A 37 0.82 26.50 0.76
C PRO A 37 0.87 26.18 2.26
N ASP A 38 0.73 27.20 3.11
CA ASP A 38 0.75 27.07 4.57
C ASP A 38 -0.57 26.53 5.13
N ALA A 39 -1.66 26.57 4.36
CA ALA A 39 -2.99 26.18 4.80
C ALA A 39 -3.23 24.66 4.78
N ASN A 40 -2.33 23.87 4.16
CA ASN A 40 -2.61 22.46 3.86
C ASN A 40 -1.57 21.46 4.38
N ILE A 41 -1.37 21.47 5.69
CA ILE A 41 -0.56 20.48 6.43
C ILE A 41 -1.01 19.04 6.09
N GLY A 42 -2.31 18.82 5.87
CA GLY A 42 -2.88 17.51 5.53
C GLY A 42 -2.34 16.92 4.23
N ALA A 43 -2.14 17.74 3.19
CA ALA A 43 -1.55 17.29 1.93
C ALA A 43 -0.09 16.86 2.09
N GLY A 44 0.70 17.64 2.83
CA GLY A 44 2.10 17.31 3.10
C GLY A 44 2.23 15.99 3.83
N ILE A 45 1.42 15.77 4.88
CA ILE A 45 1.36 14.50 5.60
C ILE A 45 0.98 13.35 4.65
N ALA A 46 -0.06 13.53 3.84
CA ALA A 46 -0.51 12.49 2.92
C ALA A 46 0.55 12.10 1.88
N LEU A 47 1.29 13.08 1.34
CA LEU A 47 2.38 12.83 0.38
C LEU A 47 3.61 12.20 1.03
N VAL A 48 3.88 12.48 2.30
CA VAL A 48 4.98 11.85 3.05
C VAL A 48 4.62 10.42 3.45
N PHE A 49 3.43 10.18 4.01
CA PHE A 49 3.05 8.86 4.55
C PHE A 49 2.50 7.89 3.51
N GLY A 50 1.84 8.40 2.47
CA GLY A 50 1.25 7.60 1.40
C GLY A 50 2.21 6.58 0.76
N PRO A 51 3.45 6.94 0.38
CA PRO A 51 4.42 6.00 -0.17
C PRO A 51 4.80 4.88 0.80
N TYR A 52 4.93 5.17 2.10
CA TYR A 52 5.24 4.15 3.11
C TYR A 52 4.10 3.15 3.27
N ILE A 53 2.85 3.62 3.22
CA ILE A 53 1.66 2.75 3.26
C ILE A 53 1.66 1.82 2.05
N VAL A 54 1.86 2.36 0.83
CA VAL A 54 1.95 1.54 -0.39
C VAL A 54 3.10 0.53 -0.29
N GLY A 55 4.26 0.95 0.20
CA GLY A 55 5.43 0.10 0.42
C GLY A 55 5.15 -1.06 1.38
N ALA A 56 4.47 -0.80 2.50
CA ALA A 56 4.07 -1.84 3.44
C ALA A 56 3.14 -2.89 2.81
N GLY A 57 2.17 -2.45 2.01
CA GLY A 57 1.29 -3.34 1.26
C GLY A 57 2.03 -4.19 0.22
N LEU A 58 3.02 -3.61 -0.47
CA LEU A 58 3.90 -4.34 -1.39
C LEU A 58 4.72 -5.43 -0.67
N LEU A 59 5.29 -5.11 0.50
CA LEU A 59 6.02 -6.09 1.32
C LEU A 59 5.13 -7.25 1.77
N ALA A 60 3.92 -6.95 2.23
CA ALA A 60 2.93 -7.97 2.57
C ALA A 60 2.59 -8.88 1.38
N GLY A 61 2.44 -8.28 0.18
CA GLY A 61 2.19 -9.01 -1.06
C GLY A 61 3.36 -9.92 -1.45
N ALA A 62 4.60 -9.44 -1.31
CA ALA A 62 5.81 -10.21 -1.58
C ALA A 62 5.93 -11.43 -0.65
N VAL A 63 5.66 -11.27 0.64
CA VAL A 63 5.65 -12.36 1.62
C VAL A 63 4.59 -13.41 1.27
N ALA A 64 3.37 -12.97 0.91
CA ALA A 64 2.31 -13.88 0.47
C ALA A 64 2.73 -14.69 -0.76
N ALA A 65 3.33 -14.02 -1.75
CA ALA A 65 3.79 -14.66 -2.99
C ALA A 65 4.92 -15.67 -2.74
N MET A 66 5.92 -15.31 -1.93
CA MET A 66 7.01 -16.21 -1.55
C MET A 66 6.51 -17.44 -0.79
N THR A 67 5.53 -17.26 0.10
CA THR A 67 4.91 -18.35 0.86
C THR A 67 4.16 -19.29 -0.08
N ALA A 68 3.37 -18.76 -1.01
CA ALA A 68 2.65 -19.55 -2.00
C ALA A 68 3.60 -20.34 -2.91
N LEU A 69 4.70 -19.70 -3.34
CA LEU A 69 5.69 -20.33 -4.22
C LEU A 69 6.44 -21.45 -3.49
N SER A 70 6.82 -21.23 -2.23
CA SER A 70 7.48 -22.24 -1.39
C SER A 70 6.60 -23.47 -1.19
N GLN A 71 5.31 -23.27 -0.90
CA GLN A 71 4.34 -24.37 -0.78
C GLN A 71 4.21 -25.15 -2.08
N ARG A 72 4.07 -24.46 -3.22
CA ARG A 72 3.96 -25.10 -4.54
C ARG A 72 5.20 -25.91 -4.91
N ARG A 73 6.39 -25.45 -4.52
CA ARG A 73 7.65 -26.17 -4.73
C ARG A 73 7.74 -27.41 -3.85
N SER A 74 7.26 -27.34 -2.61
CA SER A 74 7.24 -28.48 -1.68
C SER A 74 6.29 -29.61 -2.14
N THR A 75 5.15 -29.28 -2.74
CA THR A 75 4.19 -30.30 -3.23
C THR A 75 4.66 -31.04 -4.48
N LYS A 76 5.69 -30.53 -5.18
CA LYS A 76 6.26 -31.15 -6.39
C LYS A 76 7.42 -32.12 -6.11
N ARG A 77 7.89 -32.20 -4.87
CA ARG A 77 8.87 -33.21 -4.40
C ARG A 77 8.14 -34.35 -3.72
#